data_AF-A0A433VMG0-F1
#
_entry.id   AF-A0A433VMG0-F1
#
_cell.length_a   1.000
_cell.length_b   1.000
_cell.length_c   1.000
_cell.angle_alpha   90.00
_cell.angle_beta   90.00
_cell.angle_gamma   90.00
#
_symmetry.space_group_name_H-M   'P 1'
#
loop_
_entity.id
_entity.type
_entity.pdbx_description
1 polymer ?
#
loop_
_entity_poly.entity_id
_entity_poly.type
_entity_poly.pdbx_seq_one_letter_code
_entity_poly.pdbx_strand_id
1 'polypeptide(L)'
;MIKLEIDVQNAIRFRDFLEMQQADNEFIALIDAFIPQLVNAANAKSNYIEVPLFFQEFQQLIYFLESIDTTYMHIIERIVHGKWSKFLNELDEGLNKWLVDNTYSRGEKET
;
A
#
# COMPACT_ATOMS: atom_id res chain seq x y z
N MET A 1 7.02 -4.17 11.08
CA MET A 1 7.31 -3.44 9.84
C MET A 1 7.00 -4.35 8.68
N ILE A 2 6.22 -3.86 7.72
CA ILE A 2 5.76 -4.65 6.57
C ILE A 2 6.66 -4.32 5.39
N LYS A 3 7.19 -5.35 4.72
CA LYS A 3 8.06 -5.20 3.55
C LYS A 3 7.26 -5.50 2.30
N LEU A 4 7.23 -4.56 1.37
CA LEU A 4 6.45 -4.67 0.14
C LEU A 4 7.38 -4.66 -1.07
N GLU A 5 7.04 -5.45 -2.07
CA GLU A 5 7.53 -5.31 -3.43
C GLU A 5 6.38 -4.73 -4.26
N ILE A 6 6.53 -3.49 -4.72
CA ILE A 6 5.45 -2.73 -5.33
C ILE A 6 5.96 -1.93 -6.53
N ASP A 7 5.11 -1.74 -7.53
CA ASP A 7 5.40 -0.81 -8.61
C ASP A 7 5.34 0.63 -8.08
N VAL A 8 6.50 1.16 -7.69
CA VAL A 8 6.61 2.45 -7.01
C VAL A 8 6.06 3.60 -7.86
N GLN A 9 6.25 3.56 -9.18
CA GLN A 9 5.72 4.60 -10.06
C GLN A 9 4.20 4.54 -10.18
N ASN A 10 3.63 3.33 -10.20
CA ASN A 10 2.19 3.14 -10.15
C ASN A 10 1.61 3.62 -8.80
N ALA A 11 2.25 3.27 -7.68
CA ALA A 11 1.84 3.68 -6.34
C ALA A 11 1.88 5.21 -6.14
N ILE A 12 2.92 5.89 -6.63
CA ILE A 12 3.05 7.36 -6.54
C ILE A 12 1.89 8.07 -7.27
N ARG A 13 1.50 7.58 -8.45
CA ARG A 13 0.38 8.16 -9.21
C ARG A 13 -0.94 8.12 -8.44
N PHE A 14 -1.18 7.01 -7.75
CA PHE A 14 -2.39 6.86 -6.93
C PHE A 14 -2.34 7.66 -5.64
N ARG A 15 -1.16 7.79 -5.04
CA ARG A 15 -0.91 8.71 -3.93
C ARG A 15 -1.25 10.16 -4.31
N ASP A 16 -0.73 10.65 -5.43
CA ASP A 16 -0.97 12.02 -5.88
C ASP A 16 -2.46 12.26 -6.11
N PHE A 17 -3.16 11.26 -6.65
CA PHE A 17 -4.61 11.32 -6.81
C PHE A 17 -5.36 11.40 -5.46
N LEU A 18 -5.01 10.56 -4.49
CA LEU A 18 -5.65 10.55 -3.17
C LEU A 18 -5.47 11.88 -2.42
N GLU A 19 -4.28 12.50 -2.53
CA GLU A 19 -4.04 13.84 -1.97
C GLU A 19 -4.90 14.91 -2.64
N MET A 20 -5.05 14.86 -3.98
CA MET A 20 -5.87 15.82 -4.72
C MET A 20 -7.36 15.72 -4.39
N GLN A 21 -7.85 14.55 -4.00
CA GLN A 21 -9.26 14.33 -3.63
C GLN A 21 -9.61 14.87 -2.23
N GLN A 22 -8.65 15.38 -1.45
CA GLN A 22 -8.87 15.83 -0.06
C GLN A 22 -9.56 14.74 0.79
N ALA A 23 -9.00 13.52 0.76
CA ALA A 23 -9.50 12.43 1.60
C ALA A 23 -9.51 12.82 3.09
N ASP A 24 -10.49 12.28 3.85
CA ASP A 24 -10.76 12.62 5.25
C ASP A 24 -9.52 12.49 6.17
N ASN A 25 -9.47 13.27 7.25
CA ASN A 25 -8.26 13.52 8.05
C ASN A 25 -7.62 12.25 8.66
N GLU A 26 -8.40 11.21 8.97
CA GLU A 26 -7.87 9.96 9.54
C GLU A 26 -7.09 9.12 8.52
N PHE A 27 -7.44 9.20 7.22
CA PHE A 27 -6.78 8.44 6.17
C PHE A 27 -5.49 9.10 5.70
N ILE A 28 -5.39 10.42 5.84
CA ILE A 28 -4.17 11.18 5.55
C ILE A 28 -3.01 10.66 6.39
N ALA A 29 -3.21 10.33 7.67
CA ALA A 29 -2.12 9.82 8.52
C ALA A 29 -1.54 8.48 8.05
N LEU A 30 -2.38 7.57 7.54
CA LEU A 30 -1.94 6.28 6.99
C LEU A 30 -1.19 6.47 5.67
N ILE A 31 -1.69 7.38 4.83
CA ILE A 31 -1.05 7.77 3.56
C ILE A 31 0.30 8.45 3.84
N ASP A 32 0.38 9.36 4.82
CA ASP A 32 1.60 10.07 5.23
C ASP A 32 2.70 9.15 5.76
N ALA A 33 2.34 8.02 6.39
CA ALA A 33 3.31 7.01 6.81
C ALA A 33 3.87 6.20 5.63
N PHE A 34 3.07 6.06 4.57
CA PHE A 34 3.39 5.27 3.38
C PHE A 34 4.21 6.08 2.35
N ILE A 35 3.88 7.35 2.16
CA ILE A 35 4.46 8.25 1.15
C ILE A 35 6.00 8.35 1.20
N PRO A 36 6.63 8.62 2.34
CA PRO A 36 8.08 8.81 2.38
C PRO A 36 8.83 7.57 1.88
N GLN A 37 8.26 6.39 2.10
CA GLN A 37 8.86 5.12 1.67
C GLN A 37 8.82 4.97 0.15
N LEU A 38 7.70 5.34 -0.49
CA LEU A 38 7.59 5.36 -1.95
C LEU A 38 8.59 6.34 -2.58
N VAL A 39 8.71 7.55 -2.03
CA VAL A 39 9.63 8.57 -2.53
C VAL A 39 11.09 8.10 -2.38
N ASN A 40 11.44 7.54 -1.23
CA ASN A 40 12.78 6.99 -0.99
C ASN A 40 13.10 5.85 -1.97
N ALA A 41 12.17 4.93 -2.19
CA ALA A 41 12.35 3.84 -3.15
C ALA A 41 12.45 4.33 -4.60
N ALA A 42 11.65 5.34 -4.99
CA ALA A 42 11.74 5.95 -6.31
C ALA A 42 13.12 6.58 -6.56
N ASN A 43 13.63 7.35 -5.59
CA ASN A 43 14.95 7.97 -5.65
C ASN A 43 16.07 6.92 -5.71
N ALA A 44 15.89 5.80 -5.00
CA ALA A 44 16.81 4.67 -5.02
C ALA A 44 16.65 3.74 -6.25
N LYS A 45 15.66 3.99 -7.13
CA LYS A 45 15.27 3.11 -8.25
C LYS A 45 14.97 1.67 -7.79
N SER A 46 14.36 1.54 -6.61
CA SER A 46 13.94 0.28 -6.00
C SER A 46 12.42 0.14 -6.09
N ASN A 47 11.94 -1.10 -6.16
CA ASN A 47 10.52 -1.44 -5.99
C ASN A 47 10.22 -1.95 -4.58
N TYR A 48 11.21 -1.94 -3.69
CA TYR A 48 11.05 -2.39 -2.31
C TYR A 48 10.82 -1.21 -1.39
N ILE A 49 9.77 -1.30 -0.57
CA ILE A 49 9.47 -0.34 0.50
C ILE A 49 9.29 -1.05 1.84
N GLU A 50 9.64 -0.35 2.92
CA GLU A 50 9.42 -0.80 4.28
C GLU A 50 8.42 0.13 4.96
N VAL A 51 7.18 -0.33 5.12
CA VAL A 51 6.09 0.48 5.65
C VAL A 51 6.13 0.46 7.18
N PRO A 52 6.27 1.63 7.84
CA PRO A 52 6.36 1.73 9.29
C PRO A 52 5.00 1.65 9.99
N LEU A 53 4.05 0.92 9.41
CA LEU A 53 2.72 0.69 9.98
C LEU A 53 2.65 -0.65 10.72
N PHE A 54 1.83 -0.70 11.76
CA PHE A 54 1.41 -1.95 12.38
C PHE A 54 0.45 -2.71 11.46
N PHE A 55 0.32 -4.01 11.69
CA PHE A 55 -0.53 -4.90 10.88
C PHE A 55 -1.98 -4.39 10.77
N GLN A 56 -2.59 -3.97 11.88
CA GLN A 56 -3.97 -3.46 11.90
C GLN A 56 -4.13 -2.17 11.10
N GLU A 57 -3.17 -1.24 11.19
CA GLU A 57 -3.18 0.02 10.44
C GLU A 57 -3.05 -0.24 8.94
N PHE A 58 -2.22 -1.21 8.57
CA PHE A 58 -2.05 -1.60 7.17
C PHE A 58 -3.30 -2.28 6.60
N GLN A 59 -3.98 -3.12 7.39
CA GLN A 59 -5.29 -3.67 7.01
C GLN A 59 -6.35 -2.57 6.84
N GLN A 60 -6.37 -1.58 7.73
CA GLN A 60 -7.27 -0.43 7.62
C GLN A 60 -7.02 0.38 6.34
N LEU A 61 -5.75 0.58 5.98
CA LEU A 61 -5.37 1.24 4.73
C LEU A 61 -5.89 0.47 3.51
N ILE A 62 -5.67 -0.84 3.44
CA ILE A 62 -6.16 -1.67 2.33
C ILE A 62 -7.68 -1.59 2.23
N TYR A 63 -8.39 -1.82 3.34
CA TYR A 63 -9.86 -1.79 3.37
C TYR A 63 -10.42 -0.44 2.90
N PHE A 64 -9.77 0.66 3.30
CA PHE A 64 -10.15 1.99 2.82
C PHE A 64 -9.98 2.13 1.30
N LEU A 65 -8.84 1.72 0.77
CA LEU A 65 -8.56 1.79 -0.68
C LEU A 65 -9.53 0.90 -1.47
N GLU A 66 -9.89 -0.27 -0.96
CA GLU A 66 -10.91 -1.14 -1.55
C GLU A 66 -12.32 -0.54 -1.50
N SER A 67 -12.61 0.27 -0.48
CA SER A 67 -13.91 0.93 -0.32
C SER A 67 -14.16 2.07 -1.32
N ILE A 68 -13.12 2.52 -2.03
CA ILE A 68 -13.25 3.52 -3.09
C ILE A 68 -14.06 2.90 -4.23
N ASP A 69 -15.20 3.51 -4.53
CA ASP A 69 -16.22 2.97 -5.44
C ASP A 69 -15.64 2.47 -6.77
N THR A 70 -15.74 1.15 -6.96
CA THR A 70 -15.28 0.41 -8.15
C THR A 70 -15.90 0.92 -9.46
N THR A 71 -17.06 1.59 -9.40
CA THR A 71 -17.69 2.26 -10.54
C THR A 71 -16.77 3.32 -11.14
N TYR A 72 -15.93 3.97 -10.34
CA TYR A 72 -15.01 5.01 -10.79
C TYR A 72 -13.57 4.52 -10.97
N MET A 73 -13.22 3.31 -10.54
CA MET A 73 -11.85 2.79 -10.61
C MET A 73 -11.26 2.89 -12.03
N HIS A 74 -12.00 2.49 -13.06
CA HIS A 74 -11.54 2.58 -14.45
C HIS A 74 -11.32 4.02 -14.94
N ILE A 75 -12.07 4.98 -14.38
CA ILE A 75 -11.90 6.42 -14.66
C ILE A 75 -10.64 6.93 -13.95
N ILE A 76 -10.43 6.55 -12.69
CA ILE A 76 -9.26 6.91 -11.89
C ILE A 76 -7.99 6.36 -12.55
N GLU A 77 -7.98 5.07 -12.91
CA GLU A 77 -6.87 4.41 -13.63
C GLU A 77 -6.50 5.17 -14.92
N ARG A 78 -7.50 5.67 -15.65
CA ARG A 78 -7.30 6.47 -16.85
C ARG A 78 -6.71 7.86 -16.55
N ILE A 79 -7.18 8.53 -15.51
CA ILE A 79 -6.71 9.87 -15.10
C ILE A 79 -5.25 9.79 -14.65
N VAL A 80 -4.93 8.82 -13.80
CA VAL A 80 -3.61 8.70 -13.18
C VAL A 80 -2.61 7.93 -14.02
N HIS A 81 -3.04 7.35 -15.15
CA HIS A 81 -2.23 6.45 -15.98
C HIS A 81 -1.58 5.31 -15.18
N GLY A 82 -2.37 4.70 -14.28
CA GLY A 82 -1.95 3.63 -13.38
C GLY A 82 -2.98 2.49 -13.34
N LYS A 83 -2.59 1.34 -12.78
CA LYS A 83 -3.47 0.18 -12.55
C LYS A 83 -3.78 0.05 -11.06
N TRP A 84 -5.00 0.38 -10.66
CA TRP A 84 -5.45 0.39 -9.27
C TRP A 84 -5.55 -1.04 -8.74
N SER A 85 -6.13 -1.92 -9.55
CA SER A 85 -6.18 -3.36 -9.25
C SER A 85 -4.81 -3.98 -8.98
N LYS A 86 -3.79 -3.60 -9.77
CA LYS A 86 -2.41 -4.02 -9.53
C LYS A 86 -1.88 -3.49 -8.19
N PHE A 87 -2.11 -2.20 -7.92
CA PHE A 87 -1.68 -1.56 -6.67
C PHE A 87 -2.29 -2.24 -5.44
N LEU A 88 -3.62 -2.48 -5.44
CA LEU A 88 -4.29 -3.21 -4.35
C LEU A 88 -3.73 -4.62 -4.17
N ASN A 89 -3.58 -5.37 -5.27
CA ASN A 89 -3.06 -6.74 -5.21
C ASN A 89 -1.62 -6.79 -4.64
N GLU A 90 -0.75 -5.83 -4.98
CA GLU A 90 0.60 -5.75 -4.42
C GLU A 90 0.60 -5.45 -2.90
N LEU A 91 -0.38 -4.66 -2.42
CA LEU A 91 -0.57 -4.42 -0.98
C LEU A 91 -1.05 -5.69 -0.26
N ASP A 92 -2.03 -6.40 -0.83
CA ASP A 92 -2.56 -7.65 -0.28
C ASP A 92 -1.51 -8.77 -0.26
N GLU A 93 -0.72 -8.91 -1.32
CA GLU A 93 0.40 -9.86 -1.38
C GLU A 93 1.41 -9.56 -0.27
N GLY A 94 1.70 -8.29 -0.03
CA GLY A 94 2.56 -7.85 1.07
C GLY A 94 2.01 -8.17 2.46
N LEU A 95 0.71 -7.95 2.67
CA LEU A 95 0.01 -8.32 3.91
C LEU A 95 0.08 -9.84 4.14
N ASN A 96 -0.23 -10.63 3.11
CA ASN A 96 -0.21 -12.09 3.16
C ASN A 96 1.19 -12.64 3.42
N LYS A 97 2.21 -12.08 2.78
CA LYS A 97 3.60 -12.45 3.01
C LYS A 97 4.03 -12.17 4.46
N TRP A 98 3.69 -10.99 4.98
CA TRP A 98 3.97 -10.66 6.38
C TRP A 98 3.27 -11.65 7.34
N LEU A 99 2.02 -12.01 7.07
CA LEU A 99 1.30 -13.02 7.86
C LEU A 99 2.05 -14.34 7.88
N VAL A 100 2.38 -14.90 6.70
CA VAL A 100 3.12 -16.16 6.57
C VAL A 100 4.43 -16.11 7.36
N ASP A 101 5.24 -15.07 7.15
CA ASP A 101 6.54 -14.93 7.80
C ASP A 101 6.41 -14.87 9.33
N ASN A 102 5.34 -14.24 9.86
CA ASN A 102 5.15 -14.07 11.31
C ASN A 102 4.33 -15.19 11.98
N THR A 103 3.56 -15.98 11.23
CA THR A 103 2.88 -17.17 11.74
C THR A 103 3.81 -18.38 11.77
N TYR A 104 4.65 -18.58 10.76
CA TYR A 104 5.60 -19.71 10.72
C TYR A 104 6.79 -19.51 11.67
N SER A 105 7.24 -18.27 11.87
CA SER A 105 8.29 -17.96 12.86
C SER A 105 7.89 -18.26 14.32
N ARG A 106 6.60 -18.47 14.61
CA ARG A 106 6.12 -18.92 15.92
C ARG A 106 6.06 -20.44 16.06
N GLY A 107 5.95 -21.20 14.95
CA GLY A 107 5.88 -22.66 14.97
C GLY A 107 7.23 -23.37 15.13
N GLU A 108 8.34 -22.73 14.75
CA GLU A 108 9.69 -23.33 14.83
C GLU A 108 10.41 -23.10 16.18
N LYS A 109 9.79 -22.40 17.13
CA LYS A 109 10.36 -22.20 18.48
C LYS A 109 9.85 -23.18 19.54
N GLU A 110 9.03 -24.17 19.15
CA GLU A 110 8.43 -25.15 20.07
C GLU A 110 8.88 -26.61 19.84
N THR A 111 10.07 -26.85 19.26
CA THR A 111 10.67 -28.20 19.18
C THR A 111 12.07 -28.25 19.76
#